data_AF-A0A813TJM5-F1
#
_entry.id   AF-A0A813TJM5-F1
#
_cell.length_a   1.000
_cell.length_b   1.000
_cell.length_c   1.000
_cell.angle_alpha   90.00
_cell.angle_beta   90.00
_cell.angle_gamma   90.00
#
_symmetry.space_group_name_H-M   'P 1'
#
loop_
_entity.id
_entity.type
_entity.pdbx_description
1 polymer ?
#
loop_
_entity_poly.entity_id
_entity_poly.type
_entity_poly.pdbx_seq_one_letter_code
_entity_poly.pdbx_strand_id
1 'polypeptide(L)'
;KKCGGLNHKESDCRQKNPKCLNCAATDHTKDVCSTKKYVCLNCNGQHSCLSEMCPKIIDKTLQINQFVIDVLIGEKLIQKKMDIFKTLKTFLINGTVNQNYNSIKVGNLVDIEVEERFKKDLTSLKTQLASIKGEVKIATKDINIVKLDVQSIKVDNQELKISTLNTGGLNNNSEYLNKLIINNNIVCIQETWTDNIFKIDETVYTLNNKIYLEPAKRNSNFGRMSVGLAFIIDDDLNVKFEPLNERISVLYINRLAIVNIYLIYENNTQNRFEYTSSIAILNELINELEFKKMDVIIIGDFNTDIKRDTEHTWILKQFPIENQLTLKDTDMPQDVDFTYRRSIFQKNIVTSWIDHIAVKKNDDQIKNVKIDLSNENFGNHLAITAEYELVQKDEFIPVRKIKNAKLNINWNCIKQLSCYQERVRKNLAKLGSLLIQVKNENCREKIKEKLTRLINEVSFALIDATKKTRNFWENEKKKKKKKIGSIKYKKWWDQSIQSLHNILVLNYIRYRDSCFQQRFKQDYIEARRNFRQKKRINLKSREIRILLK
;
A
#
# COMPACT_ATOMS: atom_id res chain seq x y z
N LYS A 1 15.16 21.38 -16.49
CA LYS A 1 14.64 22.28 -15.41
C LYS A 1 14.55 23.72 -15.93
N LYS A 2 13.35 24.22 -16.26
CA LYS A 2 13.15 25.60 -16.76
C LYS A 2 13.87 26.68 -15.93
N CYS A 3 13.73 26.68 -14.61
CA CYS A 3 14.28 27.75 -13.76
C CYS A 3 15.58 27.40 -12.99
N GLY A 4 16.13 26.19 -13.16
CA GLY A 4 17.37 25.76 -12.49
C GLY A 4 17.32 25.65 -10.95
N GLY A 5 16.20 25.99 -10.31
CA GLY A 5 16.04 26.00 -8.87
C GLY A 5 16.06 24.61 -8.23
N LEU A 6 16.61 24.52 -7.01
CA LEU A 6 16.70 23.27 -6.27
C LEU A 6 15.42 22.90 -5.51
N ASN A 7 14.49 23.83 -5.27
CA ASN A 7 13.40 23.65 -4.28
C ASN A 7 12.11 23.05 -4.81
N HIS A 8 12.05 22.66 -6.08
CA HIS A 8 10.86 22.09 -6.68
C HIS A 8 11.25 21.22 -7.89
N LYS A 9 10.32 20.38 -8.35
CA LYS A 9 10.51 19.57 -9.55
C LYS A 9 10.27 20.42 -10.80
N GLU A 10 10.73 19.96 -11.95
CA GLU A 10 10.52 20.67 -13.22
C GLU A 10 9.03 20.90 -13.53
N SER A 11 8.19 19.91 -13.22
CA SER A 11 6.72 19.97 -13.31
C SER A 11 6.10 21.10 -12.49
N ASP A 12 6.75 21.48 -11.39
CA ASP A 12 6.21 22.42 -10.41
C ASP A 12 6.79 23.84 -10.60
N CYS A 13 7.66 24.04 -11.60
CA CYS A 13 8.31 25.34 -11.87
C CYS A 13 7.32 26.29 -12.56
N ARG A 14 6.79 27.26 -11.80
CA ARG A 14 5.88 28.30 -12.31
C ARG A 14 6.57 29.41 -13.13
N GLN A 15 7.89 29.40 -13.27
CA GLN A 15 8.60 30.42 -14.06
C GLN A 15 8.40 30.16 -15.55
N LYS A 16 7.83 31.14 -16.24
CA LYS A 16 7.56 31.09 -17.69
C LYS A 16 8.86 31.14 -18.52
N ASN A 17 9.84 31.93 -18.06
CA ASN A 17 11.09 32.15 -18.78
C ASN A 17 12.19 31.26 -18.20
N PRO A 18 12.85 30.42 -19.02
CA PRO A 18 13.95 29.61 -18.54
C PRO A 18 15.16 30.47 -18.16
N LYS A 19 15.93 30.04 -17.17
CA LYS A 19 17.21 30.68 -16.82
C LYS A 19 18.37 29.86 -17.36
N CYS A 20 19.35 30.52 -17.95
CA CYS A 20 20.59 29.90 -18.40
C CYS A 20 21.33 29.26 -17.21
N LEU A 21 21.59 27.94 -17.30
CA LEU A 21 22.29 27.19 -16.25
C LEU A 21 23.79 27.50 -16.15
N ASN A 22 24.35 28.25 -17.10
CA ASN A 22 25.75 28.68 -17.09
C ASN A 22 25.91 30.06 -16.42
N CYS A 23 25.16 31.06 -16.86
CA CYS A 23 25.36 32.46 -16.43
C CYS A 23 24.18 33.09 -15.66
N ALA A 24 23.13 32.30 -15.37
CA ALA A 24 21.92 32.73 -14.65
C ALA A 24 21.01 33.76 -15.35
N ALA A 25 21.34 34.17 -16.58
CA ALA A 25 20.54 35.11 -17.37
C ALA A 25 19.19 34.50 -17.82
N THR A 26 18.19 35.34 -18.08
CA THR A 26 16.81 34.94 -18.43
C THR A 26 16.48 35.05 -19.93
N ASP A 27 17.40 35.60 -20.71
CA ASP A 27 17.23 35.93 -22.14
C ASP A 27 17.66 34.80 -23.07
N HIS A 28 18.34 33.78 -22.56
CA HIS A 28 18.82 32.65 -23.37
C HIS A 28 18.90 31.35 -22.57
N THR A 29 18.96 30.20 -23.26
CA THR A 29 19.16 28.88 -22.66
C THR A 29 20.64 28.52 -22.61
N LYS A 30 20.99 27.42 -21.92
CA LYS A 30 22.37 26.95 -21.82
C LYS A 30 23.03 26.74 -23.20
N ASP A 31 22.25 26.27 -24.17
CA ASP A 31 22.74 25.82 -25.48
C ASP A 31 23.21 26.98 -26.38
N VAL A 32 22.76 28.20 -26.10
CA VAL A 32 23.12 29.43 -26.82
C VAL A 32 23.94 30.40 -25.96
N CYS A 33 24.44 29.94 -24.81
CA CYS A 33 25.21 30.77 -23.88
C CYS A 33 26.67 30.93 -24.33
N SER A 34 27.08 32.15 -24.69
CA SER A 34 28.45 32.49 -25.08
C SER A 34 29.34 32.96 -23.91
N THR A 35 28.77 33.09 -22.71
CA THR A 35 29.46 33.66 -21.55
C THR A 35 30.47 32.67 -20.95
N LYS A 36 31.75 33.07 -20.83
CA LYS A 36 32.78 32.30 -20.12
C LYS A 36 32.71 32.43 -18.58
N LYS A 37 31.94 33.39 -18.08
CA LYS A 37 31.72 33.62 -16.64
C LYS A 37 30.52 32.80 -16.16
N TYR A 38 30.79 31.80 -15.31
CA TYR A 38 29.73 31.01 -14.70
C TYR A 38 29.18 31.71 -13.46
N VAL A 39 27.86 31.69 -13.31
CA VAL A 39 27.16 32.18 -12.11
C VAL A 39 26.12 31.15 -11.71
N CYS A 40 26.25 30.60 -10.51
CA CYS A 40 25.32 29.60 -10.00
C CYS A 40 23.99 30.22 -9.57
N LEU A 41 22.88 29.78 -10.17
CA LEU A 41 21.51 30.18 -9.83
C LEU A 41 21.10 29.90 -8.38
N ASN A 42 21.80 28.98 -7.70
CA ASN A 42 21.42 28.54 -6.36
C ASN A 42 22.19 29.27 -5.26
N CYS A 43 23.48 29.59 -5.47
CA CYS A 43 24.35 30.21 -4.46
C CYS A 43 25.04 31.50 -4.93
N ASN A 44 24.82 31.95 -6.17
CA ASN A 44 25.49 33.07 -6.83
C ASN A 44 27.03 32.96 -6.90
N GLY A 45 27.59 31.76 -6.72
CA GLY A 45 29.04 31.51 -6.83
C GLY A 45 29.55 31.45 -8.28
N GLN A 46 30.85 31.68 -8.46
CA GLN A 46 31.54 31.59 -9.76
C GLN A 46 31.79 30.14 -10.21
N HIS A 47 30.71 29.38 -10.40
CA HIS A 47 30.75 28.01 -10.91
C HIS A 47 29.42 27.66 -11.60
N SER A 48 29.39 26.60 -12.39
CA SER A 48 28.16 26.12 -13.04
C SER A 48 27.05 25.81 -12.02
N CYS A 49 25.79 26.02 -12.40
CA CYS A 49 24.62 25.62 -11.59
C CYS A 49 24.56 24.12 -11.32
N LEU A 50 25.23 23.32 -12.14
CA LEU A 50 25.32 21.87 -12.02
C LEU A 50 26.61 21.41 -11.33
N SER A 51 27.45 22.33 -10.86
CA SER A 51 28.67 21.98 -10.14
C SER A 51 28.33 21.21 -8.87
N GLU A 52 28.91 20.01 -8.73
CA GLU A 52 28.81 19.19 -7.52
C GLU A 52 29.39 19.90 -6.30
N MET A 53 30.24 20.92 -6.52
CA MET A 53 30.85 21.75 -5.48
C MET A 53 29.98 22.95 -5.06
N CYS A 54 28.77 23.11 -5.62
CA CYS A 54 27.87 24.19 -5.22
C CYS A 54 27.45 24.04 -3.74
N PRO A 55 27.71 25.03 -2.87
CA PRO A 55 27.37 24.94 -1.44
C PRO A 55 25.89 24.62 -1.18
N LYS A 56 24.98 25.16 -1.99
CA LYS A 56 23.53 24.92 -1.84
C LYS A 56 23.10 23.53 -2.32
N ILE A 57 23.78 22.97 -3.31
CA ILE A 57 23.56 21.58 -3.74
C ILE A 57 24.08 20.63 -2.67
N ILE A 58 25.28 20.90 -2.15
CA ILE A 58 25.86 20.16 -1.02
C ILE A 58 24.91 20.20 0.17
N ASP A 59 24.47 21.38 0.62
CA ASP A 59 23.54 21.52 1.74
C ASP A 59 22.24 20.74 1.54
N LYS A 60 21.66 20.81 0.34
CA LYS A 60 20.42 20.09 0.04
C LYS A 60 20.63 18.57 -0.01
N THR A 61 21.77 18.12 -0.53
CA THR A 61 22.15 16.71 -0.55
C THR A 61 22.39 16.19 0.87
N LEU A 62 23.03 16.99 1.72
CA LEU A 62 23.19 16.71 3.15
C LEU A 62 21.82 16.66 3.86
N GLN A 63 20.88 17.55 3.53
CA GLN A 63 19.51 17.54 4.08
C GLN A 63 18.71 16.30 3.65
N ILE A 64 18.78 15.91 2.38
CA ILE A 64 18.09 14.71 1.87
C ILE A 64 18.63 13.45 2.54
N ASN A 65 19.96 13.41 2.77
CA ASN A 65 20.64 12.28 3.39
C ASN A 65 20.82 12.43 4.91
N GLN A 66 20.17 13.42 5.54
CA GLN A 66 20.44 13.83 6.92
C GLN A 66 20.41 12.64 7.90
N PHE A 67 19.47 11.71 7.71
CA PHE A 67 19.39 10.49 8.52
C PHE A 67 20.65 9.62 8.44
N VAL A 68 21.17 9.37 7.22
CA VAL A 68 22.37 8.55 7.01
C VAL A 68 23.59 9.25 7.61
N ILE A 69 23.68 10.56 7.45
CA ILE A 69 24.78 11.38 7.99
C ILE A 69 24.76 11.36 9.51
N ASP A 70 23.60 11.48 10.12
CA ASP A 70 23.43 11.42 11.58
C ASP A 70 23.79 10.03 12.13
N VAL A 71 23.51 8.96 11.37
CA VAL A 71 23.99 7.61 11.69
C VAL A 71 25.51 7.53 11.63
N LEU A 72 26.14 8.06 10.58
CA LEU A 72 27.61 8.04 10.42
C LEU A 72 28.32 8.85 11.51
N ILE A 73 27.78 10.02 11.89
CA ILE A 73 28.29 10.84 13.01
C ILE A 73 28.06 10.11 14.34
N GLY A 74 26.87 9.53 14.54
CA GLY A 74 26.52 8.80 15.76
C GLY A 74 27.42 7.59 16.01
N GLU A 75 27.82 6.88 14.94
CA GLU A 75 28.79 5.78 14.98
C GLU A 75 30.25 6.26 14.99
N LYS A 76 30.50 7.58 15.02
CA LYS A 76 31.83 8.22 14.98
C LYS A 76 32.68 7.83 13.77
N LEU A 77 32.04 7.43 12.66
CA LEU A 77 32.73 7.12 11.39
C LEU A 77 33.18 8.38 10.66
N ILE A 78 32.48 9.49 10.91
CA ILE A 78 32.84 10.84 10.49
C ILE A 78 32.68 11.78 11.68
N GLN A 79 33.47 12.85 11.77
CA GLN A 79 33.40 13.79 12.89
C GLN A 79 32.42 14.92 12.63
N LYS A 80 32.33 15.37 11.36
CA LYS A 80 31.46 16.46 10.91
C LYS A 80 30.80 16.08 9.59
N LYS A 81 29.64 16.68 9.28
CA LYS A 81 28.88 16.42 8.04
C LYS A 81 29.73 16.55 6.76
N MET A 82 30.68 17.48 6.77
CA MET A 82 31.58 17.76 5.64
C MET A 82 32.64 16.67 5.41
N ASP A 83 32.88 15.78 6.37
CA ASP A 83 33.92 14.74 6.23
C ASP A 83 33.53 13.65 5.25
N ILE A 84 32.23 13.52 4.90
CA ILE A 84 31.73 12.61 3.84
C ILE A 84 32.39 12.91 2.50
N PHE A 85 32.65 14.18 2.21
CA PHE A 85 33.29 14.60 0.98
C PHE A 85 34.82 14.46 1.02
N LYS A 86 35.42 14.27 2.21
CA LYS A 86 36.86 14.02 2.36
C LYS A 86 37.22 12.54 2.21
N THR A 87 36.29 11.61 2.45
CA THR A 87 36.61 10.18 2.64
C THR A 87 36.78 9.35 1.37
N LEU A 88 36.43 9.88 0.19
CA LEU A 88 36.57 9.14 -1.08
C LEU A 88 38.01 9.00 -1.57
N LYS A 89 38.96 9.82 -1.08
CA LYS A 89 40.38 9.74 -1.48
C LYS A 89 41.23 8.77 -0.64
N THR A 90 40.80 8.42 0.56
CA THR A 90 41.67 7.75 1.55
C THR A 90 41.40 6.26 1.74
N PHE A 91 40.29 5.73 1.21
CA PHE A 91 39.91 4.32 1.41
C PHE A 91 40.63 3.30 0.51
N LEU A 92 41.53 3.75 -0.38
CA LEU A 92 42.29 2.86 -1.26
C LEU A 92 43.57 2.27 -0.66
N ILE A 93 44.02 2.68 0.54
CA ILE A 93 45.41 2.39 0.93
C ILE A 93 45.62 1.38 2.08
N ASN A 94 44.76 1.22 3.09
CA ASN A 94 45.14 0.35 4.23
C ASN A 94 44.02 -0.58 4.69
N GLY A 95 44.14 -1.86 4.35
CA GLY A 95 43.33 -2.94 4.88
C GLY A 95 44.18 -4.00 5.57
N THR A 96 43.99 -4.16 6.88
CA THR A 96 44.28 -5.42 7.61
C THR A 96 43.64 -5.34 8.99
N VAL A 97 42.71 -6.26 9.30
CA VAL A 97 42.31 -6.54 10.69
C VAL A 97 42.21 -8.05 10.89
N ASN A 98 42.96 -8.49 11.90
CA ASN A 98 43.23 -9.85 12.37
C ASN A 98 42.01 -10.66 12.80
N GLN A 99 42.11 -11.97 12.59
CA GLN A 99 41.33 -13.02 13.25
C GLN A 99 42.15 -13.60 14.41
N ASN A 100 41.53 -13.83 15.56
CA ASN A 100 41.85 -14.92 16.50
C ASN A 100 40.86 -14.92 17.67
N TYR A 101 40.36 -16.09 18.07
CA TYR A 101 40.41 -16.61 19.46
C TYR A 101 39.73 -18.00 19.61
N ASN A 102 40.59 -18.99 19.73
CA ASN A 102 40.67 -20.17 20.62
C ASN A 102 39.47 -21.03 21.07
N SER A 103 39.74 -22.32 20.89
CA SER A 103 39.21 -23.56 21.46
C SER A 103 39.41 -23.74 22.97
N ILE A 104 38.52 -24.54 23.59
CA ILE A 104 38.75 -25.20 24.88
C ILE A 104 38.38 -26.68 24.74
N LYS A 105 39.30 -27.57 25.15
CA LYS A 105 39.13 -29.02 25.37
C LYS A 105 39.35 -29.30 26.86
N VAL A 106 38.56 -30.19 27.47
CA VAL A 106 38.92 -30.93 28.69
C VAL A 106 38.29 -32.34 28.63
N GLY A 107 39.07 -33.39 28.96
CA GLY A 107 38.66 -34.81 29.12
C GLY A 107 37.89 -35.06 30.43
N ASN A 108 37.50 -36.26 30.87
CA ASN A 108 38.06 -37.61 30.71
C ASN A 108 36.97 -38.68 30.99
N LEU A 109 37.15 -39.83 30.34
CA LEU A 109 37.01 -41.24 30.77
C LEU A 109 36.13 -41.60 31.98
N VAL A 110 35.07 -42.39 31.75
CA VAL A 110 34.68 -43.62 32.49
C VAL A 110 33.84 -44.52 31.54
N ASP A 111 34.02 -45.86 31.64
CA ASP A 111 33.20 -46.97 31.08
C ASP A 111 33.42 -47.45 29.63
N ILE A 112 34.60 -48.01 29.32
CA ILE A 112 34.92 -48.51 27.97
C ILE A 112 34.10 -49.75 27.53
N GLU A 113 33.56 -50.58 28.44
CA GLU A 113 32.98 -51.88 28.03
C GLU A 113 31.45 -51.87 27.83
N VAL A 114 30.72 -51.01 28.56
CA VAL A 114 29.27 -50.76 28.30
C VAL A 114 29.11 -49.77 27.13
N GLU A 115 30.06 -48.84 26.99
CA GLU A 115 30.05 -47.82 25.95
C GLU A 115 30.31 -48.42 24.56
N GLU A 116 31.06 -49.51 24.40
CA GLU A 116 31.26 -50.13 23.09
C GLU A 116 29.99 -50.81 22.53
N ARG A 117 29.21 -51.50 23.38
CA ARG A 117 27.91 -52.07 22.97
C ARG A 117 26.88 -50.97 22.67
N PHE A 118 26.78 -49.96 23.54
CA PHE A 118 25.95 -48.80 23.26
C PHE A 118 26.44 -48.01 22.04
N LYS A 119 27.74 -47.90 21.79
CA LYS A 119 28.30 -47.25 20.58
C LYS A 119 27.90 -47.99 19.32
N LYS A 120 27.87 -49.33 19.33
CA LYS A 120 27.45 -50.13 18.17
C LYS A 120 25.95 -49.94 17.87
N ASP A 121 25.10 -50.01 18.89
CA ASP A 121 23.66 -49.78 18.72
C ASP A 121 23.34 -48.32 18.41
N LEU A 122 24.08 -47.37 19.00
CA LEU A 122 23.97 -45.94 18.73
C LEU A 122 24.49 -45.58 17.34
N THR A 123 25.53 -46.24 16.82
CA THR A 123 25.99 -46.05 15.43
C THR A 123 24.99 -46.63 14.43
N SER A 124 24.42 -47.80 14.73
CA SER A 124 23.32 -48.37 13.94
C SER A 124 22.11 -47.42 13.91
N LEU A 125 21.65 -46.96 15.09
CA LEU A 125 20.55 -46.00 15.20
C LEU A 125 20.86 -44.64 14.56
N LYS A 126 22.10 -44.14 14.66
CA LYS A 126 22.52 -42.90 13.98
C LYS A 126 22.46 -43.05 12.47
N THR A 127 22.84 -44.22 11.94
CA THR A 127 22.77 -44.52 10.50
C THR A 127 21.31 -44.61 10.04
N GLN A 128 20.44 -45.31 10.78
CA GLN A 128 19.01 -45.37 10.49
C GLN A 128 18.35 -43.99 10.59
N LEU A 129 18.67 -43.20 11.62
CA LEU A 129 18.17 -41.84 11.78
C LEU A 129 18.64 -40.91 10.65
N ALA A 130 19.88 -41.08 10.18
CA ALA A 130 20.41 -40.33 9.04
C ALA A 130 19.67 -40.67 7.74
N SER A 131 19.38 -41.96 7.51
CA SER A 131 18.57 -42.45 6.38
C SER A 131 17.14 -41.89 6.43
N ILE A 132 16.44 -42.00 7.57
CA ILE A 132 15.10 -41.46 7.77
C ILE A 132 15.09 -39.93 7.58
N LYS A 133 16.09 -39.21 8.09
CA LYS A 133 16.21 -37.76 7.85
C LYS A 133 16.39 -37.43 6.37
N GLY A 134 17.08 -38.28 5.62
CA GLY A 134 17.20 -38.18 4.17
C GLY A 134 15.85 -38.34 3.48
N GLU A 135 15.12 -39.41 3.80
CA GLU A 135 13.79 -39.70 3.26
C GLU A 135 12.76 -38.61 3.60
N VAL A 136 12.73 -38.15 4.84
CA VAL A 136 11.85 -37.02 5.27
C VAL A 136 12.20 -35.75 4.50
N LYS A 137 13.48 -35.49 4.22
CA LYS A 137 13.91 -34.32 3.44
C LYS A 137 13.46 -34.42 1.98
N ILE A 138 13.49 -35.63 1.40
CA ILE A 138 12.97 -35.90 0.05
C ILE A 138 11.45 -35.73 0.04
N ALA A 139 10.72 -36.38 0.95
CA ALA A 139 9.26 -36.26 1.05
C ALA A 139 8.82 -34.81 1.30
N THR A 140 9.57 -34.03 2.08
CA THR A 140 9.28 -32.59 2.27
C THR A 140 9.48 -31.80 0.97
N LYS A 141 10.48 -32.16 0.16
CA LYS A 141 10.71 -31.55 -1.16
C LYS A 141 9.55 -31.91 -2.10
N ASP A 142 9.13 -33.17 -2.12
CA ASP A 142 8.05 -33.65 -2.99
C ASP A 142 6.69 -33.06 -2.59
N ILE A 143 6.39 -32.96 -1.28
CA ILE A 143 5.19 -32.27 -0.78
C ILE A 143 5.18 -30.80 -1.17
N ASN A 144 6.34 -30.13 -1.17
CA ASN A 144 6.44 -28.74 -1.62
C ASN A 144 6.22 -28.62 -3.13
N ILE A 145 6.71 -29.56 -3.94
CA ILE A 145 6.45 -29.62 -5.38
C ILE A 145 4.95 -29.82 -5.63
N VAL A 146 4.33 -30.83 -4.99
CA VAL A 146 2.89 -31.08 -5.12
C VAL A 146 2.05 -29.90 -4.63
N LYS A 147 2.47 -29.17 -3.58
CA LYS A 147 1.78 -27.94 -3.18
C LYS A 147 1.87 -26.84 -4.23
N LEU A 148 3.03 -26.69 -4.88
CA LEU A 148 3.21 -25.73 -5.97
C LEU A 148 2.37 -26.14 -7.19
N ASP A 149 2.30 -27.44 -7.50
CA ASP A 149 1.52 -27.97 -8.63
C ASP A 149 0.01 -27.90 -8.37
N VAL A 150 -0.46 -28.19 -7.16
CA VAL A 150 -1.89 -28.03 -6.80
C VAL A 150 -2.27 -26.55 -6.73
N GLN A 151 -1.32 -25.67 -6.38
CA GLN A 151 -1.51 -24.22 -6.45
C GLN A 151 -1.54 -23.71 -7.89
N SER A 152 -0.76 -24.29 -8.82
CA SER A 152 -0.80 -23.91 -10.23
C SER A 152 -2.02 -24.44 -10.97
N ILE A 153 -2.53 -25.63 -10.63
CA ILE A 153 -3.69 -26.25 -11.30
C ILE A 153 -5.03 -25.60 -10.93
N LYS A 154 -5.16 -24.97 -9.76
CA LYS A 154 -6.40 -24.25 -9.37
C LYS A 154 -6.51 -22.84 -9.97
N VAL A 155 -5.52 -22.42 -10.74
CA VAL A 155 -5.21 -21.02 -11.01
C VAL A 155 -5.46 -20.61 -12.47
N ASP A 156 -5.81 -21.55 -13.33
CA ASP A 156 -6.09 -21.28 -14.73
C ASP A 156 -7.47 -20.61 -14.88
N ASN A 157 -7.43 -19.28 -15.03
CA ASN A 157 -8.53 -18.34 -15.32
C ASN A 157 -9.54 -18.14 -14.19
N GLN A 158 -9.19 -17.27 -13.24
CA GLN A 158 -10.17 -16.71 -12.32
C GLN A 158 -11.02 -15.66 -13.04
N GLU A 159 -12.30 -15.95 -13.23
CA GLU A 159 -13.27 -14.95 -13.66
C GLU A 159 -13.62 -14.04 -12.48
N LEU A 160 -13.49 -12.73 -12.68
CA LEU A 160 -13.84 -11.70 -11.72
C LEU A 160 -15.16 -11.05 -12.12
N LYS A 161 -16.10 -10.99 -11.18
CA LYS A 161 -17.32 -10.17 -11.29
C LYS A 161 -17.09 -8.83 -10.62
N ILE A 162 -17.16 -7.76 -11.41
CA ILE A 162 -16.89 -6.39 -10.99
C ILE A 162 -18.18 -5.59 -11.21
N SER A 163 -18.71 -4.98 -10.15
CA SER A 163 -19.87 -4.10 -10.25
C SER A 163 -19.53 -2.67 -9.87
N THR A 164 -20.31 -1.72 -10.38
CA THR A 164 -20.26 -0.32 -9.94
C THR A 164 -21.65 0.22 -9.66
N LEU A 165 -21.75 1.11 -8.68
CA LEU A 165 -22.99 1.79 -8.33
C LEU A 165 -22.72 3.15 -7.66
N ASN A 166 -23.26 4.22 -8.24
CA ASN A 166 -23.43 5.47 -7.51
C ASN A 166 -24.61 5.31 -6.56
N THR A 167 -24.32 5.31 -5.25
CA THR A 167 -25.34 5.04 -4.23
C THR A 167 -26.18 6.26 -3.88
N GLY A 168 -25.73 7.46 -4.25
CA GLY A 168 -26.31 8.71 -3.74
C GLY A 168 -26.43 8.71 -2.21
N GLY A 169 -25.41 8.17 -1.52
CA GLY A 169 -25.40 7.90 -0.08
C GLY A 169 -25.72 6.44 0.27
N LEU A 170 -24.83 5.79 1.01
CA LEU A 170 -24.90 4.34 1.34
C LEU A 170 -26.24 3.87 1.93
N ASN A 171 -26.88 4.69 2.77
CA ASN A 171 -28.12 4.32 3.44
C ASN A 171 -29.31 4.23 2.47
N ASN A 172 -29.26 4.93 1.33
CA ASN A 172 -30.38 5.00 0.40
C ASN A 172 -30.57 3.70 -0.39
N ASN A 173 -29.53 2.87 -0.49
CA ASN A 173 -29.55 1.69 -1.34
C ASN A 173 -28.82 0.49 -0.73
N SER A 174 -28.78 0.42 0.60
CA SER A 174 -27.98 -0.57 1.34
C SER A 174 -28.39 -2.03 1.08
N GLU A 175 -29.69 -2.31 0.93
CA GLU A 175 -30.19 -3.66 0.65
C GLU A 175 -29.73 -4.16 -0.72
N TYR A 176 -29.93 -3.36 -1.76
CA TYR A 176 -29.44 -3.68 -3.11
C TYR A 176 -27.92 -3.75 -3.18
N LEU A 177 -27.23 -2.85 -2.47
CA LEU A 177 -25.77 -2.88 -2.38
C LEU A 177 -25.27 -4.18 -1.73
N ASN A 178 -25.96 -4.72 -0.71
CA ASN A 178 -25.62 -6.03 -0.14
C ASN A 178 -25.75 -7.15 -1.15
N LYS A 179 -26.78 -7.13 -1.99
CA LYS A 179 -26.93 -8.09 -3.08
C LYS A 179 -25.78 -8.01 -4.08
N LEU A 180 -25.34 -6.80 -4.43
CA LEU A 180 -24.16 -6.62 -5.28
C LEU A 180 -22.90 -7.18 -4.62
N ILE A 181 -22.68 -6.93 -3.32
CA ILE A 181 -21.52 -7.44 -2.57
C ILE A 181 -21.50 -8.97 -2.52
N ILE A 182 -22.66 -9.62 -2.39
CA ILE A 182 -22.74 -11.09 -2.34
C ILE A 182 -22.47 -11.72 -3.71
N ASN A 183 -22.88 -11.05 -4.80
CA ASN A 183 -22.85 -11.62 -6.15
C ASN A 183 -21.62 -11.22 -6.97
N ASN A 184 -20.77 -10.32 -6.47
CA ASN A 184 -19.62 -9.79 -7.18
C ASN A 184 -18.37 -9.85 -6.31
N ASN A 185 -17.23 -10.14 -6.91
CA ASN A 185 -15.95 -10.16 -6.20
C ASN A 185 -15.48 -8.76 -5.82
N ILE A 186 -15.87 -7.75 -6.62
CA ILE A 186 -15.49 -6.36 -6.45
C ILE A 186 -16.72 -5.47 -6.68
N VAL A 187 -17.00 -4.59 -5.72
CA VAL A 187 -18.02 -3.55 -5.85
C VAL A 187 -17.39 -2.18 -5.71
N CYS A 188 -17.45 -1.39 -6.78
CA CYS A 188 -17.01 -0.01 -6.85
C CYS A 188 -18.18 0.91 -6.47
N ILE A 189 -18.02 1.74 -5.46
CA ILE A 189 -19.09 2.58 -4.93
C ILE A 189 -18.72 4.05 -5.11
N GLN A 190 -19.65 4.84 -5.65
CA GLN A 190 -19.56 6.30 -5.70
C GLN A 190 -20.58 6.95 -4.76
N GLU A 191 -20.32 8.21 -4.42
CA GLU A 191 -21.12 9.02 -3.49
C GLU A 191 -21.41 8.32 -2.17
N THR A 192 -20.39 7.75 -1.54
CA THR A 192 -20.58 7.04 -0.27
C THR A 192 -21.08 7.97 0.85
N TRP A 193 -20.81 9.29 0.73
CA TRP A 193 -21.11 10.34 1.72
C TRP A 193 -20.64 10.00 3.14
N THR A 194 -19.56 9.21 3.26
CA THR A 194 -18.97 8.80 4.53
C THR A 194 -17.48 9.15 4.58
N ASP A 195 -17.03 9.62 5.74
CA ASP A 195 -15.63 9.85 6.08
C ASP A 195 -14.95 8.63 6.71
N ASN A 196 -15.70 7.56 6.98
CA ASN A 196 -15.24 6.49 7.84
C ASN A 196 -15.70 5.11 7.37
N ILE A 197 -14.74 4.18 7.30
CA ILE A 197 -14.95 2.77 6.97
C ILE A 197 -15.94 2.11 7.94
N PHE A 198 -15.95 2.49 9.22
CA PHE A 198 -16.87 1.90 10.19
C PHE A 198 -18.35 2.13 9.85
N LYS A 199 -18.69 3.25 9.20
CA LYS A 199 -20.07 3.48 8.76
C LYS A 199 -20.45 2.55 7.61
N ILE A 200 -19.51 2.25 6.71
CA ILE A 200 -19.72 1.27 5.63
C ILE A 200 -19.99 -0.10 6.25
N ASP A 201 -19.12 -0.53 7.16
CA ASP A 201 -19.23 -1.81 7.88
C ASP A 201 -20.51 -1.94 8.72
N GLU A 202 -21.08 -0.82 9.18
CA GLU A 202 -22.36 -0.81 9.90
C GLU A 202 -23.59 -0.80 8.97
N THR A 203 -23.46 -0.27 7.76
CA THR A 203 -24.57 -0.12 6.80
C THR A 203 -24.72 -1.33 5.86
N VAL A 204 -23.61 -1.95 5.44
CA VAL A 204 -23.61 -3.06 4.48
C VAL A 204 -22.93 -4.32 5.02
N TYR A 205 -23.31 -5.46 4.46
CA TYR A 205 -22.76 -6.76 4.77
C TYR A 205 -21.37 -6.92 4.16
N THR A 206 -20.36 -7.10 5.02
CA THR A 206 -18.93 -7.10 4.65
C THR A 206 -18.24 -8.37 5.16
N LEU A 207 -18.99 -9.44 5.44
CA LEU A 207 -18.40 -10.67 5.96
C LEU A 207 -17.51 -11.30 4.90
N ASN A 208 -16.22 -11.43 5.21
CA ASN A 208 -15.18 -11.88 4.27
C ASN A 208 -14.89 -10.89 3.14
N ASN A 209 -15.19 -9.60 3.34
CA ASN A 209 -14.78 -8.55 2.42
C ASN A 209 -13.82 -7.56 3.08
N LYS A 210 -12.90 -7.03 2.27
CA LYS A 210 -12.05 -5.88 2.61
C LYS A 210 -12.71 -4.62 2.08
N ILE A 211 -12.63 -3.54 2.88
CA ILE A 211 -13.16 -2.23 2.50
C ILE A 211 -11.98 -1.27 2.32
N TYR A 212 -11.94 -0.62 1.16
CA TYR A 212 -11.04 0.49 0.88
C TYR A 212 -11.87 1.73 0.61
N LEU A 213 -11.54 2.83 1.29
CA LEU A 213 -12.33 4.06 1.27
C LEU A 213 -11.42 5.24 0.97
N GLU A 214 -11.80 6.02 -0.04
CA GLU A 214 -11.43 7.42 -0.14
C GLU A 214 -12.57 8.25 0.49
N PRO A 215 -12.33 8.87 1.66
CA PRO A 215 -13.39 9.46 2.45
C PRO A 215 -14.05 10.65 1.75
N ALA A 216 -15.37 10.76 1.90
CA ALA A 216 -16.10 11.94 1.48
C ALA A 216 -15.56 13.20 2.18
N LYS A 217 -15.66 14.35 1.52
CA LYS A 217 -15.22 15.65 2.08
C LYS A 217 -16.42 16.48 2.48
N ARG A 218 -16.23 17.32 3.49
CA ARG A 218 -17.23 18.28 3.96
C ARG A 218 -16.67 19.69 3.72
N ASN A 219 -17.27 20.41 2.77
CA ASN A 219 -16.85 21.77 2.41
C ASN A 219 -17.43 22.83 3.35
N SER A 220 -18.49 22.50 4.09
CA SER A 220 -19.17 23.38 5.05
C SER A 220 -19.57 22.63 6.31
N ASN A 221 -19.57 23.31 7.46
CA ASN A 221 -20.01 22.70 8.73
C ASN A 221 -21.48 22.23 8.68
N PHE A 222 -22.27 22.80 7.78
CA PHE A 222 -23.66 22.46 7.52
C PHE A 222 -23.80 21.68 6.21
N GLY A 223 -24.76 20.76 6.16
CA GLY A 223 -25.07 19.98 4.96
C GLY A 223 -24.47 18.57 4.92
N ARG A 224 -24.83 17.85 3.85
CA ARG A 224 -24.32 16.50 3.57
C ARG A 224 -22.86 16.56 3.15
N MET A 225 -22.14 15.48 3.43
CA MET A 225 -20.82 15.29 2.85
C MET A 225 -20.98 15.16 1.32
N SER A 226 -19.97 15.61 0.58
CA SER A 226 -19.91 15.46 -0.87
C SER A 226 -18.88 14.40 -1.22
N VAL A 227 -19.08 13.71 -2.34
CA VAL A 227 -18.13 12.75 -2.90
C VAL A 227 -18.02 11.49 -2.01
N GLY A 228 -16.89 10.79 -2.06
CA GLY A 228 -16.61 9.54 -1.35
C GLY A 228 -16.62 8.36 -2.32
N LEU A 229 -15.50 7.64 -2.37
CA LEU A 229 -15.35 6.44 -3.20
C LEU A 229 -15.00 5.26 -2.31
N ALA A 230 -15.55 4.09 -2.62
CA ALA A 230 -15.15 2.87 -1.94
C ALA A 230 -14.99 1.69 -2.90
N PHE A 231 -14.19 0.74 -2.46
CA PHE A 231 -14.18 -0.62 -2.98
C PHE A 231 -14.55 -1.58 -1.84
N ILE A 232 -15.47 -2.50 -2.11
CA ILE A 232 -15.74 -3.67 -1.27
C ILE A 232 -15.32 -4.89 -2.08
N ILE A 233 -14.41 -5.70 -1.54
CA ILE A 233 -13.67 -6.71 -2.29
C ILE A 233 -13.62 -8.00 -1.47
N ASP A 234 -13.72 -9.15 -2.10
CA ASP A 234 -13.47 -10.44 -1.43
C ASP A 234 -12.09 -10.48 -0.74
N ASP A 235 -12.03 -11.08 0.44
CA ASP A 235 -10.84 -11.06 1.29
C ASP A 235 -9.71 -12.00 0.82
N ASP A 236 -10.00 -12.91 -0.09
CA ASP A 236 -9.05 -13.79 -0.76
C ASP A 236 -8.25 -13.06 -1.87
N LEU A 237 -8.78 -11.96 -2.41
CA LEU A 237 -8.07 -11.14 -3.39
C LEU A 237 -6.92 -10.35 -2.76
N ASN A 238 -5.72 -10.49 -3.33
CA ASN A 238 -4.54 -9.74 -2.94
C ASN A 238 -4.45 -8.44 -3.73
N VAL A 239 -4.92 -7.36 -3.11
CA VAL A 239 -5.09 -6.07 -3.77
C VAL A 239 -4.21 -4.98 -3.16
N LYS A 240 -3.85 -3.99 -3.98
CA LYS A 240 -3.26 -2.73 -3.52
C LYS A 240 -4.21 -1.60 -3.87
N PHE A 241 -4.55 -0.77 -2.90
CA PHE A 241 -5.37 0.43 -3.09
C PHE A 241 -4.51 1.70 -3.08
N GLU A 242 -4.77 2.61 -4.02
CA GLU A 242 -4.11 3.92 -4.14
C GLU A 242 -5.14 4.99 -4.48
N PRO A 243 -5.50 5.88 -3.53
CA PRO A 243 -6.31 7.04 -3.83
C PRO A 243 -5.46 8.09 -4.55
N LEU A 244 -5.99 8.68 -5.62
CA LEU A 244 -5.32 9.77 -6.34
C LEU A 244 -5.86 11.13 -5.91
N ASN A 245 -7.18 11.24 -5.84
CA ASN A 245 -7.90 12.36 -5.26
C ASN A 245 -9.28 11.88 -4.76
N GLU A 246 -10.12 12.80 -4.28
CA GLU A 246 -11.45 12.48 -3.78
C GLU A 246 -12.38 11.78 -4.79
N ARG A 247 -12.12 11.93 -6.10
CA ARG A 247 -13.00 11.51 -7.21
C ARG A 247 -12.42 10.41 -8.07
N ILE A 248 -11.17 10.02 -7.83
CA ILE A 248 -10.45 9.01 -8.59
C ILE A 248 -9.64 8.16 -7.61
N SER A 249 -9.92 6.87 -7.58
CA SER A 249 -9.16 5.91 -6.79
C SER A 249 -8.88 4.65 -7.60
N VAL A 250 -7.73 4.02 -7.33
CA VAL A 250 -7.26 2.88 -8.13
C VAL A 250 -7.08 1.66 -7.23
N LEU A 251 -7.57 0.53 -7.70
CA LEU A 251 -7.35 -0.78 -7.13
C LEU A 251 -6.51 -1.61 -8.08
N TYR A 252 -5.38 -2.12 -7.61
CA TYR A 252 -4.47 -2.97 -8.37
C TYR A 252 -4.62 -4.43 -7.94
N ILE A 253 -4.79 -5.32 -8.91
CA ILE A 253 -4.90 -6.77 -8.72
C ILE A 253 -4.07 -7.44 -9.83
N ASN A 254 -2.94 -8.05 -9.49
CA ASN A 254 -2.00 -8.59 -10.49
C ASN A 254 -1.62 -7.52 -11.55
N ARG A 255 -1.95 -7.77 -12.82
CA ARG A 255 -1.77 -6.83 -13.94
C ARG A 255 -2.99 -5.98 -14.23
N LEU A 256 -4.09 -6.15 -13.53
CA LEU A 256 -5.30 -5.35 -13.66
C LEU A 256 -5.26 -4.13 -12.75
N ALA A 257 -5.63 -2.98 -13.29
CA ALA A 257 -5.92 -1.75 -12.58
C ALA A 257 -7.39 -1.35 -12.79
N ILE A 258 -8.16 -1.30 -11.71
CA ILE A 258 -9.55 -0.85 -11.69
C ILE A 258 -9.58 0.57 -11.13
N VAL A 259 -9.98 1.53 -11.97
CA VAL A 259 -10.06 2.96 -11.66
C VAL A 259 -11.51 3.31 -11.39
N ASN A 260 -11.86 3.48 -10.11
CA ASN A 260 -13.18 3.93 -9.69
C ASN A 260 -13.25 5.46 -9.75
N ILE A 261 -14.21 5.99 -10.50
CA ILE A 261 -14.38 7.44 -10.72
C ILE A 261 -15.76 7.96 -10.30
N TYR A 262 -15.78 9.22 -9.88
CA TYR A 262 -16.99 10.03 -9.70
C TYR A 262 -16.72 11.45 -10.20
N LEU A 263 -16.93 11.67 -11.50
CA LEU A 263 -16.63 12.95 -12.14
C LEU A 263 -17.62 14.05 -11.71
N ILE A 264 -17.32 15.28 -12.09
CA ILE A 264 -18.11 16.44 -11.66
C ILE A 264 -19.27 16.68 -12.62
N TYR A 265 -20.47 16.80 -12.07
CA TYR A 265 -21.66 17.19 -12.83
C TYR A 265 -21.55 18.63 -13.39
N GLU A 266 -22.04 18.84 -14.60
CA GLU A 266 -22.05 20.14 -15.28
C GLU A 266 -23.14 21.07 -14.70
N ASN A 267 -22.78 21.94 -13.75
CA ASN A 267 -23.72 22.93 -13.20
C ASN A 267 -23.29 24.39 -13.39
N ASN A 268 -22.00 24.65 -13.62
CA ASN A 268 -21.42 25.99 -13.75
C ASN A 268 -20.02 25.90 -14.40
N THR A 269 -19.41 27.07 -14.64
CA THR A 269 -18.09 27.18 -15.29
C THR A 269 -16.92 26.67 -14.42
N GLN A 270 -17.02 26.74 -13.08
CA GLN A 270 -15.99 26.20 -12.19
C GLN A 270 -15.93 24.68 -12.28
N ASN A 271 -17.10 24.03 -12.35
CA ASN A 271 -17.23 22.59 -12.50
C ASN A 271 -16.58 22.08 -13.80
N ARG A 272 -16.61 22.87 -14.87
CA ARG A 272 -15.91 22.56 -16.12
C ARG A 272 -14.40 22.43 -15.91
N PHE A 273 -13.76 23.39 -15.22
CA PHE A 273 -12.31 23.33 -14.97
C PHE A 273 -11.93 22.08 -14.17
N GLU A 274 -12.72 21.76 -13.15
CA GLU A 274 -12.48 20.58 -12.31
C GLU A 274 -12.76 19.26 -13.06
N TYR A 275 -13.74 19.24 -13.97
CA TYR A 275 -13.99 18.11 -14.87
C TYR A 275 -12.79 17.88 -15.79
N THR A 276 -12.33 18.92 -16.50
CA THR A 276 -11.15 18.86 -17.37
C THR A 276 -9.90 18.43 -16.61
N SER A 277 -9.71 18.94 -15.39
CA SER A 277 -8.61 18.53 -14.51
C SER A 277 -8.67 17.04 -14.17
N SER A 278 -9.87 16.52 -13.89
CA SER A 278 -10.08 15.09 -13.60
C SER A 278 -9.76 14.21 -14.82
N ILE A 279 -10.19 14.63 -16.02
CA ILE A 279 -9.85 13.94 -17.28
C ILE A 279 -8.34 13.96 -17.55
N ALA A 280 -7.66 15.08 -17.29
CA ALA A 280 -6.20 15.16 -17.42
C ALA A 280 -5.47 14.21 -16.47
N ILE A 281 -5.94 14.07 -15.22
CA ILE A 281 -5.40 13.09 -14.26
C ILE A 281 -5.62 11.66 -14.76
N LEU A 282 -6.78 11.36 -15.34
CA LEU A 282 -7.04 10.04 -15.94
C LEU A 282 -6.11 9.76 -17.12
N ASN A 283 -5.87 10.73 -17.99
CA ASN A 283 -4.90 10.60 -19.10
C ASN A 283 -3.49 10.28 -18.59
N GLU A 284 -3.01 11.00 -17.57
CA GLU A 284 -1.68 10.73 -16.98
C GLU A 284 -1.63 9.34 -16.34
N LEU A 285 -2.68 8.95 -15.62
CA LEU A 285 -2.80 7.64 -15.00
C LEU A 285 -2.77 6.51 -16.05
N ILE A 286 -3.55 6.61 -17.13
CA ILE A 286 -3.60 5.60 -18.19
C ILE A 286 -2.20 5.42 -18.79
N ASN A 287 -1.50 6.50 -19.11
CA ASN A 287 -0.13 6.45 -19.62
C ASN A 287 0.83 5.75 -18.63
N GLU A 288 0.70 6.02 -17.33
CA GLU A 288 1.50 5.34 -16.30
C GLU A 288 1.20 3.84 -16.23
N LEU A 289 -0.08 3.45 -16.31
CA LEU A 289 -0.53 2.07 -16.26
C LEU A 289 -0.09 1.29 -17.51
N GLU A 290 -0.19 1.90 -18.69
CA GLU A 290 0.32 1.35 -19.95
C GLU A 290 1.83 1.14 -19.92
N PHE A 291 2.58 2.12 -19.41
CA PHE A 291 4.03 1.98 -19.24
C PHE A 291 4.38 0.79 -18.35
N LYS A 292 3.56 0.51 -17.33
CA LYS A 292 3.66 -0.67 -16.46
C LYS A 292 3.08 -1.94 -17.06
N LYS A 293 2.54 -1.89 -18.29
CA LYS A 293 1.87 -2.99 -18.99
C LYS A 293 0.70 -3.57 -18.18
N MET A 294 -0.07 -2.69 -17.54
CA MET A 294 -1.28 -3.06 -16.83
C MET A 294 -2.49 -2.99 -17.75
N ASP A 295 -3.42 -3.91 -17.54
CA ASP A 295 -4.77 -3.86 -18.10
C ASP A 295 -5.57 -2.83 -17.27
N VAL A 296 -6.43 -2.06 -17.92
CA VAL A 296 -7.08 -0.90 -17.31
C VAL A 296 -8.58 -0.96 -17.52
N ILE A 297 -9.32 -0.95 -16.40
CA ILE A 297 -10.76 -0.74 -16.37
C ILE A 297 -11.02 0.60 -15.68
N ILE A 298 -11.70 1.51 -16.35
CA ILE A 298 -12.20 2.76 -15.77
C ILE A 298 -13.71 2.63 -15.61
N ILE A 299 -14.18 2.75 -14.38
CA ILE A 299 -15.55 2.39 -14.02
C ILE A 299 -16.13 3.39 -13.03
N GLY A 300 -17.40 3.73 -13.20
CA GLY A 300 -18.13 4.60 -12.28
C GLY A 300 -18.97 5.64 -13.00
N ASP A 301 -19.21 6.74 -12.31
CA ASP A 301 -20.11 7.80 -12.75
C ASP A 301 -19.31 8.90 -13.47
N PHE A 302 -19.47 8.97 -14.78
CA PHE A 302 -18.84 9.98 -15.64
C PHE A 302 -19.59 11.31 -15.63
N ASN A 303 -20.77 11.36 -15.01
CA ASN A 303 -21.61 12.54 -14.81
C ASN A 303 -21.99 13.29 -16.09
N THR A 304 -21.90 12.64 -17.26
CA THR A 304 -22.40 13.18 -18.52
C THR A 304 -22.81 12.04 -19.45
N ASP A 305 -23.86 12.28 -20.23
CA ASP A 305 -24.40 11.32 -21.18
C ASP A 305 -23.74 11.54 -22.55
N ILE A 306 -23.18 10.48 -23.13
CA ILE A 306 -22.43 10.58 -24.39
C ILE A 306 -23.30 10.98 -25.58
N LYS A 307 -24.63 10.84 -25.50
CA LYS A 307 -25.54 11.25 -26.56
C LYS A 307 -25.88 12.75 -26.53
N ARG A 308 -25.58 13.44 -25.43
CA ARG A 308 -25.86 14.88 -25.30
C ARG A 308 -24.88 15.73 -26.10
N ASP A 309 -25.26 17.00 -26.26
CA ASP A 309 -24.43 18.03 -26.86
C ASP A 309 -24.10 19.09 -25.80
N THR A 310 -23.27 18.70 -24.84
CA THR A 310 -22.71 19.61 -23.82
C THR A 310 -21.19 19.60 -23.89
N GLU A 311 -20.58 20.56 -23.20
CA GLU A 311 -19.12 20.67 -23.18
C GLU A 311 -18.47 19.49 -22.46
N HIS A 312 -19.04 19.03 -21.34
CA HIS A 312 -18.57 17.80 -20.68
C HIS A 312 -18.71 16.60 -21.61
N THR A 313 -19.80 16.49 -22.38
CA THR A 313 -19.96 15.41 -23.36
C THR A 313 -18.90 15.49 -24.46
N TRP A 314 -18.56 16.68 -24.96
CA TRP A 314 -17.51 16.82 -25.98
C TRP A 314 -16.15 16.36 -25.45
N ILE A 315 -15.79 16.78 -24.22
CA ILE A 315 -14.56 16.31 -23.55
C ILE A 315 -14.60 14.78 -23.38
N LEU A 316 -15.73 14.23 -22.90
CA LEU A 316 -15.88 12.80 -22.72
C LEU A 316 -15.83 12.03 -24.04
N LYS A 317 -16.31 12.57 -25.16
CA LYS A 317 -16.19 11.92 -26.48
C LYS A 317 -14.74 11.81 -26.94
N GLN A 318 -13.92 12.83 -26.68
CA GLN A 318 -12.50 12.82 -27.06
C GLN A 318 -11.69 11.87 -26.18
N PHE A 319 -11.99 11.78 -24.88
CA PHE A 319 -11.22 11.01 -23.91
C PHE A 319 -11.00 9.52 -24.30
N PRO A 320 -12.02 8.72 -24.65
CA PRO A 320 -11.83 7.35 -25.13
C PRO A 320 -11.08 7.27 -26.45
N ILE A 321 -11.27 8.24 -27.35
CA ILE A 321 -10.56 8.26 -28.65
C ILE A 321 -9.06 8.43 -28.42
N GLU A 322 -8.67 9.44 -27.64
CA GLU A 322 -7.28 9.76 -27.31
C GLU A 322 -6.56 8.60 -26.60
N ASN A 323 -7.27 7.89 -25.72
CA ASN A 323 -6.71 6.79 -24.93
C ASN A 323 -7.00 5.41 -25.52
N GLN A 324 -7.51 5.30 -26.75
CA GLN A 324 -7.87 4.03 -27.39
C GLN A 324 -8.77 3.15 -26.51
N LEU A 325 -9.70 3.78 -25.79
CA LEU A 325 -10.72 3.12 -24.98
C LEU A 325 -12.02 2.94 -25.77
N THR A 326 -12.87 2.05 -25.27
CA THR A 326 -14.26 1.86 -25.69
C THR A 326 -15.15 1.77 -24.45
N LEU A 327 -16.38 2.25 -24.55
CA LEU A 327 -17.39 2.13 -23.48
C LEU A 327 -18.13 0.81 -23.68
N LYS A 328 -17.71 -0.25 -22.99
CA LYS A 328 -18.19 -1.61 -23.27
C LYS A 328 -19.67 -1.78 -22.98
N ASP A 329 -20.21 -1.05 -22.02
CA ASP A 329 -21.63 -1.04 -21.70
C ASP A 329 -22.49 -0.56 -22.88
N THR A 330 -21.98 0.37 -23.71
CA THR A 330 -22.71 0.84 -24.91
C THR A 330 -22.53 -0.06 -26.14
N ASP A 331 -21.45 -0.85 -26.17
CA ASP A 331 -21.13 -1.75 -27.31
C ASP A 331 -21.85 -3.11 -27.20
N MET A 332 -22.32 -3.48 -26.02
CA MET A 332 -22.98 -4.75 -25.74
C MET A 332 -24.50 -4.59 -25.64
N PRO A 333 -25.31 -5.60 -26.04
CA PRO A 333 -26.76 -5.54 -25.88
C PRO A 333 -27.18 -5.33 -24.43
N GLN A 334 -28.06 -4.36 -24.19
CA GLN A 334 -28.60 -4.05 -22.87
C GLN A 334 -30.12 -4.17 -22.83
N ASP A 335 -30.66 -4.53 -21.66
CA ASP A 335 -32.10 -4.57 -21.40
C ASP A 335 -32.69 -3.15 -21.26
N VAL A 336 -31.85 -2.16 -20.94
CA VAL A 336 -32.20 -0.75 -20.76
C VAL A 336 -31.13 0.15 -21.38
N ASP A 337 -31.51 1.38 -21.72
CA ASP A 337 -30.64 2.37 -22.37
C ASP A 337 -30.26 3.56 -21.47
N PHE A 338 -30.34 3.36 -20.16
CA PHE A 338 -30.00 4.38 -19.16
C PHE A 338 -29.39 3.74 -17.91
N THR A 339 -28.56 4.52 -17.21
CA THR A 339 -28.03 4.15 -15.89
C THR A 339 -28.49 5.10 -14.81
N TYR A 340 -29.06 6.26 -15.17
CA TYR A 340 -29.58 7.26 -14.25
C TYR A 340 -31.02 7.59 -14.58
N ARG A 341 -31.85 7.75 -13.56
CA ARG A 341 -33.23 8.24 -13.67
C ARG A 341 -33.55 9.25 -12.60
N ARG A 342 -34.23 10.33 -12.98
CA ARG A 342 -34.74 11.33 -12.04
C ARG A 342 -36.21 11.61 -12.35
N SER A 343 -37.04 11.55 -11.31
CA SER A 343 -38.42 12.03 -11.38
C SER A 343 -38.43 13.56 -11.32
N ILE A 344 -38.97 14.21 -12.35
CA ILE A 344 -39.16 15.66 -12.44
C ILE A 344 -40.67 15.90 -12.46
N PHE A 345 -41.24 16.22 -11.29
CA PHE A 345 -42.69 16.25 -11.04
C PHE A 345 -43.34 14.86 -11.25
N GLN A 346 -44.52 14.63 -10.67
CA GLN A 346 -45.15 13.29 -10.59
C GLN A 346 -45.41 12.57 -11.94
N LYS A 347 -45.12 13.19 -13.10
CA LYS A 347 -45.40 12.62 -14.43
C LYS A 347 -44.20 12.49 -15.38
N ASN A 348 -43.08 13.21 -15.18
CA ASN A 348 -41.96 13.16 -16.13
C ASN A 348 -40.75 12.47 -15.50
N ILE A 349 -40.30 11.38 -16.12
CA ILE A 349 -39.05 10.71 -15.77
C ILE A 349 -38.01 11.12 -16.81
N VAL A 350 -36.90 11.71 -16.35
CA VAL A 350 -35.74 11.99 -17.19
C VAL A 350 -34.71 10.90 -16.93
N THR A 351 -34.27 10.24 -17.98
CA THR A 351 -33.23 9.21 -17.95
C THR A 351 -31.95 9.72 -18.59
N SER A 352 -30.82 9.11 -18.23
CA SER A 352 -29.50 9.40 -18.81
C SER A 352 -28.60 8.19 -18.66
N TRP A 353 -27.67 7.99 -19.58
CA TRP A 353 -26.64 6.95 -19.49
C TRP A 353 -25.31 7.61 -19.15
N ILE A 354 -25.00 7.69 -17.85
CA ILE A 354 -23.86 8.49 -17.32
C ILE A 354 -22.85 7.66 -16.53
N ASP A 355 -23.21 6.42 -16.21
CA ASP A 355 -22.31 5.45 -15.58
C ASP A 355 -21.78 4.55 -16.71
N HIS A 356 -20.47 4.28 -16.74
CA HIS A 356 -19.86 3.53 -17.82
C HIS A 356 -18.74 2.61 -17.34
N ILE A 357 -18.40 1.64 -18.20
CA ILE A 357 -17.22 0.78 -18.08
C ILE A 357 -16.35 1.02 -19.34
N ALA A 358 -15.28 1.79 -19.17
CA ALA A 358 -14.32 2.07 -20.22
C ALA A 358 -13.10 1.15 -20.11
N VAL A 359 -12.74 0.47 -21.20
CA VAL A 359 -11.54 -0.37 -21.31
C VAL A 359 -10.84 -0.16 -22.63
N LYS A 360 -9.63 -0.70 -22.79
CA LYS A 360 -8.92 -0.67 -24.07
C LYS A 360 -9.74 -1.34 -25.19
N LYS A 361 -9.74 -0.75 -26.39
CA LYS A 361 -10.50 -1.25 -27.56
C LYS A 361 -10.24 -2.72 -27.89
N ASN A 362 -9.01 -3.18 -27.68
CA ASN A 362 -8.58 -4.55 -27.96
C ASN A 362 -8.56 -5.44 -26.71
N ASP A 363 -9.22 -5.02 -25.63
CA ASP A 363 -9.35 -5.82 -24.42
C ASP A 363 -10.45 -6.89 -24.63
N ASP A 364 -10.00 -8.13 -24.69
CA ASP A 364 -10.78 -9.36 -24.81
C ASP A 364 -11.03 -10.04 -23.45
N GLN A 365 -10.51 -9.47 -22.34
CA GLN A 365 -10.68 -10.01 -21.00
C GLN A 365 -12.08 -9.68 -20.45
N ILE A 366 -12.69 -8.55 -20.84
CA ILE A 366 -14.12 -8.30 -20.55
C ILE A 366 -14.98 -9.16 -21.48
N LYS A 367 -15.68 -10.15 -20.90
CA LYS A 367 -16.57 -11.07 -21.63
C LYS A 367 -17.98 -10.53 -21.75
N ASN A 368 -18.47 -9.88 -20.69
CA ASN A 368 -19.85 -9.47 -20.58
C ASN A 368 -19.96 -8.18 -19.75
N VAL A 369 -20.88 -7.31 -20.12
CA VAL A 369 -21.23 -6.08 -19.40
C VAL A 369 -22.75 -5.92 -19.44
N LYS A 370 -23.37 -5.80 -18.26
CA LYS A 370 -24.81 -5.68 -18.11
C LYS A 370 -25.20 -4.55 -17.16
N ILE A 371 -26.18 -3.75 -17.55
CA ILE A 371 -26.90 -2.83 -16.66
C ILE A 371 -27.96 -3.62 -15.88
N ASP A 372 -27.88 -3.60 -14.56
CA ASP A 372 -28.79 -4.35 -13.68
C ASP A 372 -30.04 -3.50 -13.35
N LEU A 373 -31.15 -3.82 -14.02
CA LEU A 373 -32.48 -3.30 -13.73
C LEU A 373 -33.15 -4.16 -12.64
N SER A 374 -32.86 -3.86 -11.38
CA SER A 374 -33.47 -4.52 -10.23
C SER A 374 -34.58 -3.67 -9.60
N ASN A 375 -35.71 -4.30 -9.27
CA ASN A 375 -36.78 -3.66 -8.48
C ASN A 375 -36.38 -3.37 -7.02
N GLU A 376 -35.31 -4.01 -6.55
CA GLU A 376 -34.74 -3.78 -5.22
C GLU A 376 -33.82 -2.55 -5.20
N ASN A 377 -33.48 -2.02 -6.38
CA ASN A 377 -32.67 -0.81 -6.49
C ASN A 377 -33.54 0.44 -6.30
N PHE A 378 -33.52 0.99 -5.09
CA PHE A 378 -34.22 2.22 -4.73
C PHE A 378 -33.44 3.50 -5.07
N GLY A 379 -32.21 3.34 -5.58
CA GLY A 379 -31.39 4.44 -6.05
C GLY A 379 -31.92 5.06 -7.35
N ASN A 380 -31.39 6.25 -7.64
CA ASN A 380 -31.56 6.93 -8.92
C ASN A 380 -30.55 6.46 -9.98
N HIS A 381 -29.50 5.72 -9.59
CA HIS A 381 -28.57 5.05 -10.49
C HIS A 381 -28.81 3.54 -10.53
N LEU A 382 -28.62 2.92 -11.69
CA LEU A 382 -28.55 1.48 -11.92
C LEU A 382 -27.10 1.01 -11.78
N ALA A 383 -26.93 -0.22 -11.31
CA ALA A 383 -25.61 -0.82 -11.25
C ALA A 383 -25.19 -1.32 -12.63
N ILE A 384 -23.89 -1.31 -12.91
CA ILE A 384 -23.31 -1.98 -14.07
C ILE A 384 -22.40 -3.08 -13.56
N THR A 385 -22.56 -4.30 -14.06
CA THR A 385 -21.72 -5.45 -13.75
C THR A 385 -20.96 -5.90 -14.99
N ALA A 386 -19.66 -6.17 -14.83
CA ALA A 386 -18.80 -6.76 -15.82
C ALA A 386 -18.21 -8.09 -15.35
N GLU A 387 -18.07 -9.02 -16.28
CA GLU A 387 -17.34 -10.28 -16.13
C GLU A 387 -15.97 -10.14 -16.81
N TYR A 388 -14.90 -10.26 -16.02
CA TYR A 388 -13.52 -10.05 -16.44
C TYR A 388 -12.67 -11.31 -16.23
N GLU A 389 -12.03 -11.79 -17.28
CA GLU A 389 -11.11 -12.93 -17.23
C GLU A 389 -9.72 -12.48 -16.74
N LEU A 390 -9.39 -12.78 -15.48
CA LEU A 390 -8.11 -12.33 -14.90
C LEU A 390 -6.94 -13.13 -15.46
N VAL A 391 -6.09 -12.49 -16.28
CA VAL A 391 -4.86 -13.09 -16.77
C VAL A 391 -3.82 -13.18 -15.65
N GLN A 392 -3.58 -14.39 -15.13
CA GLN A 392 -2.43 -14.64 -14.26
C GLN A 392 -1.13 -14.70 -15.08
N LYS A 393 -0.40 -13.58 -15.12
CA LYS A 393 1.01 -13.54 -15.52
C LYS A 393 1.82 -12.88 -14.41
N ASP A 394 3.05 -13.37 -14.23
CA ASP A 394 4.09 -12.98 -13.24
C ASP A 394 3.61 -12.01 -12.16
N GLU A 395 3.59 -12.48 -10.90
CA GLU A 395 3.28 -11.67 -9.72
C GLU A 395 3.85 -10.26 -9.89
N PHE A 396 2.96 -9.27 -10.03
CA PHE A 396 3.36 -7.89 -9.96
C PHE A 396 4.00 -7.69 -8.58
N ILE A 397 5.32 -7.68 -8.50
CA ILE A 397 6.04 -7.40 -7.26
C ILE A 397 5.82 -5.91 -7.01
N PRO A 398 4.94 -5.52 -6.07
CA PRO A 398 4.68 -4.11 -5.87
C PRO A 398 5.99 -3.47 -5.41
N VAL A 399 6.48 -2.50 -6.19
CA VAL A 399 7.61 -1.66 -5.78
C VAL A 399 7.19 -1.00 -4.47
N ARG A 400 7.65 -1.56 -3.34
CA ARG A 400 7.30 -1.07 -2.01
C ARG A 400 7.80 0.36 -1.89
N LYS A 401 6.91 1.34 -2.06
CA LYS A 401 7.16 2.72 -1.59
C LYS A 401 7.42 2.62 -0.09
N ILE A 402 8.69 2.74 0.30
CA ILE A 402 9.11 2.76 1.70
C ILE A 402 8.45 4.01 2.32
N LYS A 403 7.34 3.82 3.06
CA LYS A 403 6.82 4.90 3.91
C LYS A 403 7.96 5.29 4.85
N ASN A 404 8.45 6.51 4.72
CA ASN A 404 9.42 7.12 5.63
C ASN A 404 8.76 7.33 7.01
N ALA A 405 8.46 6.25 7.71
CA ALA A 405 8.23 6.32 9.14
C ALA A 405 9.51 6.90 9.73
N LYS A 406 9.42 8.02 10.46
CA LYS A 406 10.56 8.59 11.18
C LYS A 406 11.12 7.51 12.12
N LEU A 407 12.14 6.81 11.65
CA LEU A 407 12.84 5.76 12.36
C LEU A 407 13.81 6.48 13.30
N ASN A 408 13.43 6.67 14.56
CA ASN A 408 14.27 7.36 15.52
C ASN A 408 14.83 6.36 16.56
N ILE A 409 16.16 6.22 16.59
CA ILE A 409 16.90 5.53 17.64
C ILE A 409 17.28 6.57 18.70
N ASN A 410 17.06 6.28 19.98
CA ASN A 410 17.61 7.14 21.02
C ASN A 410 19.10 6.85 21.20
N TRP A 411 19.95 7.63 20.54
CA TRP A 411 21.40 7.50 20.59
C TRP A 411 21.99 7.70 22.00
N ASN A 412 21.29 8.40 22.89
CA ASN A 412 21.72 8.60 24.27
C ASN A 412 21.46 7.36 25.15
N CYS A 413 20.73 6.36 24.66
CA CYS A 413 20.49 5.13 25.39
C CYS A 413 21.52 4.06 25.00
N ILE A 414 22.55 3.87 25.84
CA ILE A 414 23.67 2.93 25.60
C ILE A 414 23.17 1.51 25.24
N LYS A 415 22.15 1.00 25.93
CA LYS A 415 21.57 -0.33 25.64
C LYS A 415 20.89 -0.39 24.27
N GLN A 416 20.25 0.69 23.86
CA GLN A 416 19.60 0.78 22.54
C GLN A 416 20.64 0.88 21.42
N LEU A 417 21.68 1.68 21.63
CA LEU A 417 22.83 1.79 20.74
C LEU A 417 23.55 0.45 20.56
N SER A 418 23.89 -0.22 21.66
CA SER A 418 24.57 -1.53 21.63
C SER A 418 23.77 -2.59 20.86
N CYS A 419 22.44 -2.66 21.08
CA CYS A 419 21.57 -3.58 20.35
C CYS A 419 21.47 -3.25 18.85
N TYR A 420 21.47 -1.96 18.50
CA TYR A 420 21.55 -1.53 17.11
C TYR A 420 22.88 -1.95 16.46
N GLN A 421 24.01 -1.65 17.12
CA GLN A 421 25.34 -1.98 16.62
C GLN A 421 25.53 -3.48 16.41
N GLU A 422 25.06 -4.31 17.33
CA GLU A 422 25.09 -5.77 17.18
C GLU A 422 24.33 -6.23 15.93
N ARG A 423 23.15 -5.66 15.68
CA ARG A 423 22.33 -5.99 14.51
C ARG A 423 22.92 -5.49 13.21
N VAL A 424 23.51 -4.29 13.22
CA VAL A 424 24.27 -3.77 12.09
C VAL A 424 25.45 -4.70 11.79
N ARG A 425 26.26 -5.07 12.78
CA ARG A 425 27.37 -6.02 12.59
C ARG A 425 26.89 -7.34 12.00
N LYS A 426 25.82 -7.92 12.53
CA LYS A 426 25.25 -9.17 12.04
C LYS A 426 24.74 -9.06 10.60
N ASN A 427 24.12 -7.94 10.24
CA ASN A 427 23.62 -7.72 8.89
C ASN A 427 24.76 -7.42 7.89
N LEU A 428 25.74 -6.60 8.27
CA LEU A 428 26.90 -6.26 7.44
C LEU A 428 27.84 -7.44 7.23
N ALA A 429 27.98 -8.36 8.19
CA ALA A 429 28.77 -9.58 8.04
C ALA A 429 28.31 -10.42 6.83
N LYS A 430 27.02 -10.36 6.48
CA LYS A 430 26.47 -11.07 5.31
C LYS A 430 26.90 -10.44 3.98
N LEU A 431 27.36 -9.19 3.99
CA LEU A 431 27.77 -8.45 2.80
C LEU A 431 29.24 -8.68 2.44
N GLY A 432 29.99 -9.42 3.26
CA GLY A 432 31.41 -9.70 3.00
C GLY A 432 31.66 -10.32 1.62
N SER A 433 30.79 -11.24 1.19
CA SER A 433 30.89 -11.86 -0.14
C SER A 433 30.67 -10.87 -1.28
N LEU A 434 29.70 -9.96 -1.16
CA LEU A 434 29.45 -8.89 -2.14
C LEU A 434 30.65 -7.93 -2.24
N LEU A 435 31.27 -7.61 -1.10
CA LEU A 435 32.46 -6.76 -1.08
C LEU A 435 33.64 -7.40 -1.82
N ILE A 436 33.86 -8.70 -1.62
CA ILE A 436 34.88 -9.47 -2.35
C ILE A 436 34.54 -9.52 -3.84
N GLN A 437 33.27 -9.68 -4.22
CA GLN A 437 32.84 -9.67 -5.62
C GLN A 437 33.04 -8.34 -6.33
N VAL A 438 32.91 -7.21 -5.61
CA VAL A 438 33.23 -5.87 -6.13
C VAL A 438 34.75 -5.72 -6.26
N LYS A 439 35.51 -6.14 -5.24
CA LYS A 439 36.99 -6.03 -5.23
C LYS A 439 37.65 -6.82 -6.37
N ASN A 440 37.10 -7.97 -6.72
CA ASN A 440 37.64 -8.85 -7.76
C ASN A 440 37.07 -8.57 -9.15
N GLU A 441 36.19 -7.58 -9.32
CA GLU A 441 35.64 -7.22 -10.61
C GLU A 441 36.51 -6.16 -11.30
N ASN A 442 36.88 -6.40 -12.55
CA ASN A 442 37.74 -5.51 -13.32
C ASN A 442 36.97 -4.73 -14.40
N CYS A 443 35.73 -5.14 -14.72
CA CYS A 443 34.92 -4.45 -15.71
C CYS A 443 34.18 -3.25 -15.08
N ARG A 444 34.43 -2.03 -15.56
CA ARG A 444 33.87 -0.78 -15.02
C ARG A 444 32.34 -0.79 -14.86
N GLU A 445 31.61 -1.29 -15.87
CA GLU A 445 30.14 -1.34 -15.81
C GLU A 445 29.64 -2.36 -14.77
N LYS A 446 30.29 -3.52 -14.68
CA LYS A 446 29.98 -4.52 -13.65
C LYS A 446 30.34 -4.05 -12.25
N ILE A 447 31.45 -3.31 -12.09
CA ILE A 447 31.81 -2.66 -10.82
C ILE A 447 30.68 -1.71 -10.40
N LYS A 448 30.22 -0.85 -11.32
CA LYS A 448 29.13 0.11 -11.04
C LYS A 448 27.86 -0.60 -10.61
N GLU A 449 27.43 -1.63 -11.34
CA GLU A 449 26.25 -2.44 -11.00
C GLU A 449 26.39 -3.09 -9.62
N LYS A 450 27.50 -3.81 -9.37
CA LYS A 450 27.77 -4.48 -8.10
C LYS A 450 27.89 -3.49 -6.93
N LEU A 451 28.46 -2.31 -7.17
CA LEU A 451 28.57 -1.25 -6.17
C LEU A 451 27.20 -0.66 -5.82
N THR A 452 26.35 -0.42 -6.82
CA THR A 452 24.96 0.01 -6.59
C THR A 452 24.20 -1.04 -5.78
N ARG A 453 24.36 -2.33 -6.11
CA ARG A 453 23.77 -3.43 -5.34
C ARG A 453 24.29 -3.43 -3.90
N LEU A 454 25.59 -3.30 -3.69
CA LEU A 454 26.20 -3.23 -2.36
C LEU A 454 25.66 -2.05 -1.54
N ILE A 455 25.55 -0.85 -2.12
CA ILE A 455 25.00 0.34 -1.44
C ILE A 455 23.56 0.12 -1.01
N ASN A 456 22.74 -0.49 -1.87
CA ASN A 456 21.35 -0.81 -1.57
C ASN A 456 21.26 -1.82 -0.41
N GLU A 457 22.10 -2.86 -0.42
CA GLU A 457 22.16 -3.87 0.64
C GLU A 457 22.65 -3.28 1.98
N VAL A 458 23.63 -2.37 1.96
CA VAL A 458 24.08 -1.65 3.17
C VAL A 458 22.94 -0.79 3.72
N SER A 459 22.25 -0.05 2.85
CA SER A 459 21.13 0.80 3.24
C SER A 459 19.99 -0.04 3.83
N PHE A 460 19.66 -1.17 3.22
CA PHE A 460 18.69 -2.13 3.75
C PHE A 460 19.12 -2.69 5.12
N ALA A 461 20.38 -3.09 5.28
CA ALA A 461 20.93 -3.60 6.52
C ALA A 461 20.79 -2.61 7.69
N LEU A 462 21.07 -1.32 7.44
CA LEU A 462 20.95 -0.24 8.43
C LEU A 462 19.48 0.06 8.78
N ILE A 463 18.60 0.11 7.78
CA ILE A 463 17.16 0.33 7.97
C ILE A 463 16.54 -0.83 8.77
N ASP A 464 16.87 -2.07 8.41
CA ASP A 464 16.40 -3.27 9.10
C ASP A 464 16.88 -3.31 10.55
N ALA A 465 18.17 -3.04 10.81
CA ALA A 465 18.72 -2.96 12.16
C ALA A 465 17.99 -1.89 12.98
N THR A 466 17.76 -0.71 12.41
CA THR A 466 17.02 0.38 13.04
C THR A 466 15.59 -0.03 13.40
N LYS A 467 14.85 -0.59 12.43
CA LYS A 467 13.45 -1.02 12.60
C LYS A 467 13.34 -2.09 13.68
N LYS A 468 14.19 -3.12 13.61
CA LYS A 468 14.20 -4.18 14.62
C LYS A 468 14.52 -3.62 15.99
N THR A 469 15.51 -2.73 16.12
CA THR A 469 15.92 -2.19 17.44
C THR A 469 14.81 -1.38 18.05
N ARG A 470 14.16 -0.51 17.27
CA ARG A 470 12.97 0.21 17.71
C ARG A 470 11.87 -0.73 18.18
N ASN A 471 11.52 -1.74 17.39
CA ASN A 471 10.45 -2.68 17.73
C ASN A 471 10.75 -3.45 19.02
N PHE A 472 11.99 -3.88 19.22
CA PHE A 472 12.43 -4.51 20.45
C PHE A 472 12.19 -3.59 21.66
N TRP A 473 12.58 -2.31 21.56
CA TRP A 473 12.40 -1.34 22.62
C TRP A 473 10.96 -0.90 22.86
N GLU A 474 10.15 -0.77 21.80
CA GLU A 474 8.72 -0.53 21.95
C GLU A 474 8.05 -1.70 22.67
N ASN A 475 8.45 -2.93 22.36
CA ASN A 475 7.95 -4.12 23.05
C ASN A 475 8.42 -4.20 24.50
N GLU A 476 9.69 -3.88 24.80
CA GLU A 476 10.18 -3.78 26.17
C GLU A 476 9.47 -2.68 26.97
N LYS A 477 9.23 -1.51 26.37
CA LYS A 477 8.41 -0.45 26.99
C LYS A 477 6.98 -0.90 27.23
N LYS A 478 6.37 -1.64 26.29
CA LYS A 478 5.03 -2.24 26.45
C LYS A 478 5.02 -3.29 27.55
N LYS A 479 6.05 -4.14 27.67
CA LYS A 479 6.20 -5.14 28.74
C LYS A 479 6.39 -4.48 30.11
N LYS A 480 7.23 -3.44 30.21
CA LYS A 480 7.39 -2.64 31.44
C LYS A 480 6.10 -1.93 31.83
N LYS A 481 5.32 -1.40 30.88
CA LYS A 481 3.99 -0.84 31.15
C LYS A 481 2.96 -1.91 31.57
N LYS A 482 3.16 -3.18 31.20
CA LYS A 482 2.32 -4.31 31.61
C LYS A 482 2.70 -4.89 32.97
N LYS A 483 3.93 -4.70 33.45
CA LYS A 483 4.37 -5.14 34.78
C LYS A 483 4.17 -3.98 35.76
N ILE A 484 3.29 -4.21 36.74
CA ILE A 484 2.89 -3.32 37.86
C ILE A 484 1.65 -2.45 37.55
N GLY A 485 0.48 -3.00 37.87
CA GLY A 485 -0.70 -2.24 38.33
C GLY A 485 -1.63 -1.59 37.30
N SER A 486 -1.23 -1.40 36.04
CA SER A 486 -2.11 -0.73 35.06
C SER A 486 -2.56 -1.65 33.93
N ILE A 487 -3.46 -2.58 34.27
CA ILE A 487 -4.45 -2.99 33.27
C ILE A 487 -5.16 -1.68 32.88
N LYS A 488 -4.91 -1.18 31.66
CA LYS A 488 -5.70 -0.08 31.09
C LYS A 488 -7.11 -0.61 30.85
N TYR A 489 -7.88 -0.82 31.92
CA TYR A 489 -9.31 -0.90 31.83
C TYR A 489 -9.74 0.45 31.28
N LYS A 490 -10.31 0.43 30.08
CA LYS A 490 -11.05 1.59 29.56
C LYS A 490 -12.00 2.00 30.70
N LYS A 491 -12.18 3.29 31.00
CA LYS A 491 -12.95 3.74 32.19
C LYS A 491 -14.39 3.19 32.31
N TRP A 492 -14.94 2.61 31.23
CA TRP A 492 -16.23 1.89 31.20
C TRP A 492 -16.15 0.40 31.57
N TRP A 493 -14.94 -0.11 31.80
CA TRP A 493 -14.65 -1.51 32.07
C TRP A 493 -14.53 -1.71 33.58
N ASP A 494 -15.58 -2.27 34.16
CA ASP A 494 -15.68 -2.63 35.57
C ASP A 494 -15.62 -4.16 35.76
N GLN A 495 -15.75 -4.61 37.00
CA GLN A 495 -15.74 -6.03 37.35
C GLN A 495 -16.87 -6.82 36.65
N SER A 496 -18.02 -6.18 36.41
CA SER A 496 -19.16 -6.81 35.75
C SER A 496 -18.90 -7.05 34.25
N ILE A 497 -18.30 -6.08 33.57
CA ILE A 497 -17.84 -6.21 32.18
C ILE A 497 -16.75 -7.28 32.07
N GLN A 498 -15.83 -7.34 33.03
CA GLN A 498 -14.78 -8.36 33.04
C GLN A 498 -15.38 -9.78 33.17
N SER A 499 -16.37 -9.96 34.04
CA SER A 499 -17.09 -11.23 34.17
C SER A 499 -17.76 -11.64 32.86
N LEU A 500 -18.51 -10.72 32.23
CA LEU A 500 -19.15 -10.96 30.93
C LEU A 500 -18.16 -11.24 29.80
N HIS A 501 -17.01 -10.58 29.81
CA HIS A 501 -15.94 -10.84 28.85
C HIS A 501 -15.37 -12.26 29.01
N ASN A 502 -15.16 -12.71 30.24
CA ASN A 502 -14.66 -14.06 30.50
C ASN A 502 -15.66 -15.11 30.00
N ILE A 503 -16.96 -14.92 30.25
CA ILE A 503 -18.03 -15.78 29.73
C ILE A 503 -18.04 -15.79 28.19
N LEU A 504 -17.95 -14.61 27.57
CA LEU A 504 -17.86 -14.47 26.11
C LEU A 504 -16.69 -15.25 25.51
N VAL A 505 -15.49 -15.13 26.11
CA VAL A 505 -14.30 -15.84 25.65
C VAL A 505 -14.43 -17.35 25.83
N LEU A 506 -14.95 -17.81 26.97
CA LEU A 506 -15.16 -19.23 27.22
C LEU A 506 -16.16 -19.85 26.22
N ASN A 507 -17.28 -19.18 25.94
CA ASN A 507 -18.25 -19.66 24.95
C ASN A 507 -17.70 -19.63 23.53
N TYR A 508 -16.85 -18.65 23.19
CA TYR A 508 -16.17 -18.63 21.90
C TYR A 508 -15.19 -19.81 21.73
N ILE A 509 -14.38 -20.10 22.76
CA ILE A 509 -13.46 -21.24 22.74
C ILE A 509 -14.26 -22.54 22.56
N ARG A 510 -15.35 -22.74 23.32
CA ARG A 510 -16.23 -23.91 23.16
C ARG A 510 -16.82 -24.02 21.76
N TYR A 511 -17.33 -22.91 21.21
CA TYR A 511 -17.87 -22.89 19.85
C TYR A 511 -16.81 -23.25 18.81
N ARG A 512 -15.61 -22.67 18.90
CA ARG A 512 -14.48 -22.99 18.00
C ARG A 512 -14.04 -24.45 18.13
N ASP A 513 -13.83 -24.93 19.35
CA ASP A 513 -13.30 -26.27 19.62
C ASP A 513 -14.34 -27.36 19.29
N SER A 514 -15.62 -27.00 19.23
CA SER A 514 -16.68 -27.86 18.69
C SER A 514 -16.72 -27.96 17.17
N CYS A 515 -15.74 -27.39 16.46
CA CYS A 515 -15.77 -27.21 15.00
C CYS A 515 -17.01 -26.42 14.55
N PHE A 516 -17.38 -25.39 15.32
CA PHE A 516 -18.48 -24.47 15.02
C PHE A 516 -19.87 -25.11 14.98
N GLN A 517 -20.16 -26.06 15.87
CA GLN A 517 -21.51 -26.64 15.99
C GLN A 517 -22.56 -25.58 16.39
N GLN A 518 -23.75 -25.68 15.78
CA GLN A 518 -24.83 -24.70 15.92
C GLN A 518 -25.31 -24.49 17.37
N ARG A 519 -25.33 -25.54 18.21
CA ARG A 519 -25.75 -25.42 19.62
C ARG A 519 -24.87 -24.45 20.42
N PHE A 520 -23.55 -24.47 20.23
CA PHE A 520 -22.62 -23.59 20.95
C PHE A 520 -22.56 -22.17 20.34
N LYS A 521 -23.04 -22.01 19.09
CA LYS A 521 -23.19 -20.70 18.46
C LYS A 521 -24.19 -19.84 19.22
N GLN A 522 -25.29 -20.43 19.71
CA GLN A 522 -26.32 -19.72 20.47
C GLN A 522 -25.74 -19.16 21.79
N ASP A 523 -25.02 -19.99 22.55
CA ASP A 523 -24.36 -19.59 23.80
C ASP A 523 -23.33 -18.45 23.60
N TYR A 524 -22.58 -18.50 22.49
CA TYR A 524 -21.64 -17.43 22.13
C TYR A 524 -22.35 -16.14 21.73
N ILE A 525 -23.42 -16.22 20.93
CA ILE A 525 -24.21 -15.06 20.51
C ILE A 525 -24.85 -14.37 21.73
N GLU A 526 -25.41 -15.14 22.66
CA GLU A 526 -26.02 -14.61 23.86
C GLU A 526 -24.99 -13.93 24.77
N ALA A 527 -23.85 -14.58 25.02
CA ALA A 527 -22.76 -13.98 25.80
C ALA A 527 -22.24 -12.68 25.15
N ARG A 528 -22.17 -12.64 23.82
CA ARG A 528 -21.78 -11.44 23.05
C ARG A 528 -22.81 -10.32 23.18
N ARG A 529 -24.10 -10.66 23.15
CA ARG A 529 -25.20 -9.70 23.35
C ARG A 529 -25.13 -9.08 24.75
N ASN A 530 -24.99 -9.90 25.78
CA ASN A 530 -24.92 -9.46 27.18
C ASN A 530 -23.70 -8.54 27.43
N PHE A 531 -22.52 -8.92 26.92
CA PHE A 531 -21.33 -8.07 26.99
C PHE A 531 -21.54 -6.70 26.31
N ARG A 532 -22.12 -6.68 25.10
CA ARG A 532 -22.39 -5.43 24.36
C ARG A 532 -23.41 -4.54 25.07
N GLN A 533 -24.46 -5.13 25.63
CA GLN A 533 -25.50 -4.39 26.35
C GLN A 533 -24.91 -3.71 27.59
N LYS A 534 -24.18 -4.45 28.42
CA LYS A 534 -23.54 -3.86 29.62
C LYS A 534 -22.52 -2.79 29.26
N LYS A 535 -21.74 -2.99 28.18
CA LYS A 535 -20.79 -1.99 27.67
C LYS A 535 -21.50 -0.68 27.30
N ARG A 536 -22.65 -0.75 26.63
CA ARG A 536 -23.46 0.44 26.28
C ARG A 536 -23.97 1.16 27.51
N ILE A 537 -24.47 0.43 28.51
CA ILE A 537 -24.93 1.01 29.79
C ILE A 537 -23.79 1.76 30.47
N ASN A 538 -22.62 1.13 30.60
CA ASN A 538 -21.46 1.75 31.26
C ASN A 538 -20.94 2.99 30.52
N LEU A 539 -21.04 3.02 29.18
CA LEU A 539 -20.73 4.21 28.39
C LEU A 539 -21.74 5.35 28.65
N LYS A 540 -23.05 5.06 28.64
CA LYS A 540 -24.10 6.04 28.93
C LYS A 540 -24.00 6.62 30.35
N SER A 541 -23.83 5.75 31.37
CA SER A 541 -23.66 6.20 32.75
C SER A 541 -22.43 7.10 32.92
N ARG A 542 -21.39 6.89 32.10
CA ARG A 542 -20.21 7.76 32.10
C ARG A 542 -20.49 9.11 31.48
N GLU A 543 -21.18 9.16 30.34
CA GLU A 543 -21.57 10.43 29.71
C GLU A 543 -22.37 11.29 30.69
N ILE A 544 -23.33 10.68 31.40
CA ILE A 544 -24.10 11.36 32.46
C ILE A 544 -23.19 11.88 33.58
N ARG A 545 -22.23 11.08 34.09
CA ARG A 545 -21.28 11.55 35.12
C ARG A 545 -20.34 12.66 34.65
N ILE A 546 -20.06 12.75 33.35
CA ILE A 546 -19.26 13.84 32.77
C ILE A 546 -20.10 15.10 32.66
N LEU A 547 -21.39 14.98 32.28
CA LEU A 547 -22.30 16.12 32.21
C LEU A 547 -22.65 16.71 33.58
N LEU A 548 -22.60 15.90 34.63
CA LEU A 548 -22.84 16.33 36.03
C LEU A 548 -21.60 16.91 36.72
N LYS A 549 -20.44 16.95 36.05
CA LYS A 549 -19.18 17.52 36.55
C LYS A 549 -18.81 18.74 35.75
#